data_AF-A0A6N9Q1A5-F1
#
_entry.id   AF-A0A6N9Q1A5-F1
#
_cell.length_a   1.000
_cell.length_b   1.000
_cell.length_c   1.000
_cell.angle_alpha   90.00
_cell.angle_beta   90.00
_cell.angle_gamma   90.00
#
_symmetry.space_group_name_H-M   'P 1'
#
loop_
_entity.id
_entity.type
_entity.pdbx_description
1 polymer ?
#
loop_
_entity_poly.entity_id
_entity_poly.type
_entity_poly.pdbx_seq_one_letter_code
_entity_poly.pdbx_strand_id
1 'polypeptide(L)'
;MFLILFLLIVASGCGEAKTTGDEITSDKIEESVEESIEEESDPNKKTGIVTGSDGKRYISKEGLNIITSPPLEGAEAVAWQHFKLRGEQKYDESLELMTGFIKEDRAEGYGRKLHEEVVGAKFLRMSDITSIAPEESEVEGAYDYRVLYTELDFSLRGEIDPENTDMRNGKNHYAVHLIQEKEESDWKIVLLGGSPPLEQ
;
A
#
# COMPACT_ATOMS: atom_id res chain seq x y z
N MET A 1 -5.23 -22.69 -56.01
CA MET A 1 -4.12 -21.73 -56.09
C MET A 1 -3.65 -21.49 -54.66
N PHE A 2 -2.42 -21.93 -54.35
CA PHE A 2 -1.60 -21.80 -53.11
C PHE A 2 -2.27 -22.19 -51.77
N LEU A 3 -1.99 -23.33 -51.12
CA LEU A 3 -0.72 -23.88 -50.60
C LEU A 3 0.04 -22.82 -49.77
N ILE A 4 0.23 -22.97 -48.46
CA ILE A 4 1.38 -23.71 -47.89
C ILE A 4 1.09 -24.10 -46.43
N LEU A 5 1.39 -25.36 -46.14
CA LEU A 5 1.62 -25.98 -44.84
C LEU A 5 3.07 -25.67 -44.40
N PHE A 6 3.30 -25.28 -43.15
CA PHE A 6 4.60 -25.57 -42.51
C PHE A 6 4.41 -25.91 -41.03
N LEU A 7 4.69 -27.18 -40.74
CA LEU A 7 4.90 -27.78 -39.44
C LEU A 7 6.42 -27.72 -39.18
N LEU A 8 6.88 -27.32 -38.00
CA LEU A 8 8.22 -27.66 -37.55
C LEU A 8 8.22 -27.87 -36.03
N ILE A 9 8.33 -29.15 -35.69
CA ILE A 9 8.66 -29.69 -34.38
C ILE A 9 10.17 -29.49 -34.18
N VAL A 10 10.58 -29.06 -32.99
CA VAL A 10 11.88 -29.46 -32.43
C VAL A 10 11.64 -29.91 -30.99
N ALA A 11 11.56 -31.23 -30.83
CA ALA A 11 11.90 -31.90 -29.60
C ALA A 11 13.40 -32.24 -29.67
N SER A 12 14.14 -31.93 -28.62
CA SER A 12 15.46 -32.52 -28.34
C SER A 12 15.73 -32.36 -26.85
N GLY A 13 15.62 -33.46 -26.12
CA GLY A 13 16.13 -33.58 -24.75
C GLY A 13 17.63 -33.86 -24.73
N CYS A 14 18.25 -33.51 -23.60
CA CYS A 14 19.54 -33.97 -23.08
C CYS A 14 19.67 -33.23 -21.73
N GLY A 15 19.97 -33.78 -20.58
CA GLY A 15 20.59 -35.05 -20.20
C GLY A 15 21.39 -34.75 -18.91
N GLU A 16 21.07 -35.46 -17.84
CA GLU A 16 21.83 -35.79 -16.62
C GLU A 16 22.78 -34.78 -15.93
N ALA A 17 22.56 -34.58 -14.63
CA ALA A 17 23.56 -34.94 -13.60
C ALA A 17 22.91 -35.15 -12.23
N LYS A 18 23.09 -36.36 -11.68
CA LYS A 18 22.94 -36.71 -10.26
C LYS A 18 24.12 -36.15 -9.46
N THR A 19 23.88 -35.77 -8.21
CA THR A 19 24.71 -36.12 -7.03
C THR A 19 23.87 -35.88 -5.77
N THR A 20 23.54 -36.92 -5.00
CA THR A 20 24.13 -37.24 -3.66
C THR A 20 24.03 -36.04 -2.71
N GLY A 21 23.20 -36.04 -1.67
CA GLY A 21 23.17 -37.07 -0.62
C GLY A 21 24.44 -36.94 0.21
N ASP A 22 24.42 -36.14 1.28
CA ASP A 22 25.15 -36.41 2.51
C ASP A 22 24.56 -35.62 3.67
N GLU A 23 24.50 -36.32 4.79
CA GLU A 23 23.87 -35.99 6.06
C GLU A 23 24.98 -35.63 7.06
N ILE A 24 24.61 -34.86 8.09
CA ILE A 24 25.29 -34.72 9.41
C ILE A 24 26.59 -33.89 9.47
N THR A 25 26.54 -32.70 10.08
CA THR A 25 27.08 -32.51 11.46
C THR A 25 26.77 -31.12 12.04
N SER A 26 26.18 -31.17 13.24
CA SER A 26 26.17 -30.13 14.27
C SER A 26 27.59 -29.94 14.82
N ASP A 27 28.06 -28.70 14.96
CA ASP A 27 28.38 -28.13 16.29
C ASP A 27 28.96 -26.71 16.21
N LYS A 28 28.43 -25.87 17.11
CA LYS A 28 29.08 -24.78 17.87
C LYS A 28 29.54 -23.49 17.17
N ILE A 29 28.69 -22.47 17.39
CA ILE A 29 28.97 -21.21 18.12
C ILE A 29 30.45 -20.84 18.26
N GLU A 30 30.84 -19.76 17.58
CA GLU A 30 31.77 -18.77 18.12
C GLU A 30 31.22 -17.36 17.89
N GLU A 31 31.04 -16.68 19.01
CA GLU A 31 30.72 -15.27 19.16
C GLU A 31 31.95 -14.45 18.76
N SER A 32 31.82 -13.55 17.78
CA SER A 32 32.80 -12.49 17.56
C SER A 32 32.08 -11.16 17.38
N VAL A 33 32.46 -10.23 18.25
CA VAL A 33 32.06 -8.83 18.30
C VAL A 33 32.93 -8.03 17.32
N GLU A 34 32.39 -6.87 16.92
CA GLU A 34 32.94 -5.86 15.99
C GLU A 34 32.46 -6.11 14.55
N GLU A 35 31.69 -5.21 13.94
CA GLU A 35 32.09 -3.84 13.66
C GLU A 35 30.84 -2.95 13.51
N SER A 36 30.96 -1.68 13.92
CA SER A 36 29.92 -0.68 13.69
C SER A 36 29.79 -0.48 12.18
N ILE A 37 28.67 -0.92 11.62
CA ILE A 37 28.31 -0.58 10.25
C ILE A 37 28.11 0.95 10.25
N GLU A 38 29.11 1.68 9.77
CA GLU A 38 28.87 2.98 9.16
C GLU A 38 27.84 2.72 8.06
N GLU A 39 26.58 3.07 8.33
CA GLU A 39 25.57 3.11 7.28
C GLU A 39 26.06 4.14 6.26
N GLU A 40 26.63 3.67 5.15
CA GLU A 40 26.64 4.43 3.90
C GLU A 40 25.21 4.86 3.65
N SER A 41 24.92 6.14 3.89
CA SER A 41 23.66 6.76 3.52
C SER A 41 23.63 6.79 2.00
N ASP A 42 23.12 5.74 1.38
CA ASP A 42 22.74 5.76 -0.02
C ASP A 42 21.79 6.96 -0.21
N PRO A 43 22.14 7.96 -1.04
CA PRO A 43 21.29 9.13 -1.27
C PRO A 43 19.95 8.77 -1.95
N ASN A 44 19.74 7.51 -2.35
CA ASN A 44 18.45 6.98 -2.80
C ASN A 44 17.69 6.16 -1.72
N LYS A 45 18.26 5.98 -0.53
CA LYS A 45 17.58 5.30 0.59
C LYS A 45 16.46 6.22 1.07
N LYS A 46 15.22 5.90 0.67
CA LYS A 46 14.00 6.53 1.19
C LYS A 46 14.09 6.57 2.72
N THR A 47 14.38 7.73 3.27
CA THR A 47 14.43 7.93 4.71
C THR A 47 13.02 7.66 5.24
N GLY A 48 12.90 6.73 6.19
CA GLY A 48 11.60 6.23 6.66
C GLY A 48 10.83 7.24 7.50
N ILE A 49 10.48 6.83 8.72
CA ILE A 49 9.81 7.70 9.69
C ILE A 49 10.84 8.47 10.51
N VAL A 50 10.75 9.80 10.49
CA VAL A 50 11.62 10.72 11.23
C VAL A 50 10.87 11.39 12.38
N THR A 51 11.59 11.89 13.38
CA THR A 51 11.00 12.67 14.48
C THR A 51 11.33 14.15 14.29
N GLY A 52 10.29 14.99 14.14
CA GLY A 52 10.43 16.42 13.97
C GLY A 52 10.84 17.14 15.27
N SER A 53 11.20 18.42 15.15
CA SER A 53 11.59 19.26 16.30
C SER A 53 10.46 19.46 17.32
N ASP A 54 9.21 19.22 16.93
CA ASP A 54 8.05 19.25 17.82
C ASP A 54 7.79 17.90 18.53
N GLY A 55 8.70 16.93 18.35
CA GLY A 55 8.63 15.60 18.95
C GLY A 55 7.65 14.64 18.25
N LYS A 56 7.02 15.05 17.15
CA LYS A 56 6.09 14.19 16.40
C LYS A 56 6.81 13.39 15.31
N ARG A 57 6.20 12.27 14.93
CA ARG A 57 6.69 11.41 13.85
C ARG A 57 6.15 11.90 12.50
N TYR A 58 7.00 11.87 11.48
CA TYR A 58 6.69 12.27 10.10
C TYR A 58 7.23 11.24 9.12
N ILE A 59 6.55 11.10 7.98
CA ILE A 59 7.15 10.45 6.81
C ILE A 59 8.10 11.45 6.17
N SER A 60 9.38 11.10 6.03
CA SER A 60 10.32 11.95 5.30
C SER A 60 9.95 12.00 3.82
N LYS A 61 10.12 13.16 3.20
CA LYS A 61 9.87 13.35 1.76
C LYS A 61 11.02 12.89 0.87
N GLU A 62 12.21 12.71 1.44
CA GLU A 62 13.41 12.39 0.68
C GLU A 62 13.26 11.03 -0.02
N GLY A 63 13.52 11.02 -1.33
CA GLY A 63 13.36 9.84 -2.18
C GLY A 63 11.90 9.45 -2.51
N LEU A 64 10.91 10.24 -2.09
CA LEU A 64 9.50 10.00 -2.39
C LEU A 64 9.02 10.76 -3.63
N ASN A 65 8.26 10.07 -4.49
CA ASN A 65 7.55 10.70 -5.59
C ASN A 65 6.18 11.19 -5.10
N ILE A 66 6.04 12.50 -4.90
CA ILE A 66 4.80 13.11 -4.38
C ILE A 66 3.92 13.56 -5.54
N ILE A 67 2.78 12.89 -5.69
CA ILE A 67 1.73 13.23 -6.65
C ILE A 67 0.81 14.28 -6.00
N THR A 68 0.57 15.39 -6.67
CA THR A 68 -0.26 16.52 -6.17
C THR A 68 -1.50 16.79 -7.04
N SER A 69 -1.72 15.98 -8.07
CA SER A 69 -2.92 16.01 -8.90
C SER A 69 -3.65 14.66 -8.82
N PRO A 70 -4.99 14.64 -8.90
CA PRO A 70 -5.74 13.39 -8.88
C PRO A 70 -5.24 12.37 -9.92
N PRO A 71 -4.81 11.17 -9.50
CA PRO A 71 -4.35 10.13 -10.40
C PRO A 71 -5.52 9.58 -11.24
N LEU A 72 -5.22 9.13 -12.46
CA LEU A 72 -6.22 8.64 -13.43
C LEU A 72 -6.17 7.13 -13.67
N GLU A 73 -5.04 6.49 -13.39
CA GLU A 73 -4.82 5.05 -13.57
C GLU A 73 -3.97 4.45 -12.43
N GLY A 74 -3.95 3.11 -12.36
CA GLY A 74 -3.13 2.36 -11.40
C GLY A 74 -3.69 2.32 -9.97
N ALA A 75 -2.86 1.87 -9.03
CA ALA A 75 -3.19 1.76 -7.60
C ALA A 75 -3.60 3.11 -7.01
N GLU A 76 -2.89 4.17 -7.41
CA GLU A 76 -3.15 5.54 -6.98
C GLU A 76 -4.55 6.01 -7.36
N ALA A 77 -5.02 5.67 -8.57
CA ALA A 77 -6.37 5.99 -9.01
C ALA A 77 -7.44 5.27 -8.21
N VAL A 78 -7.24 3.97 -7.90
CA VAL A 78 -8.17 3.21 -7.05
C VAL A 78 -8.24 3.79 -5.64
N ALA A 79 -7.09 4.11 -5.04
CA ALA A 79 -7.03 4.75 -3.73
C ALA A 79 -7.77 6.09 -3.71
N TRP A 80 -7.53 6.96 -4.70
CA TRP A 80 -8.27 8.22 -4.81
C TRP A 80 -9.76 8.02 -5.06
N GLN A 81 -10.12 7.08 -5.94
CA GLN A 81 -11.52 6.82 -6.31
C GLN A 81 -12.37 6.43 -5.09
N HIS A 82 -11.84 5.64 -4.16
CA HIS A 82 -12.52 5.33 -2.89
C HIS A 82 -12.93 6.61 -2.15
N PHE A 83 -12.00 7.54 -1.92
CA PHE A 83 -12.29 8.77 -1.18
C PHE A 83 -13.15 9.75 -1.97
N LYS A 84 -12.97 9.82 -3.28
CA LYS A 84 -13.81 10.62 -4.17
C LYS A 84 -15.27 10.17 -4.08
N LEU A 85 -15.54 8.87 -4.16
CA LEU A 85 -16.89 8.31 -4.04
C LEU A 85 -17.53 8.62 -2.67
N ARG A 86 -16.75 8.58 -1.58
CA ARG A 86 -17.22 9.05 -0.26
C ARG A 86 -17.63 10.53 -0.30
N GLY A 87 -16.80 11.40 -0.89
CA GLY A 87 -17.13 12.81 -1.07
C GLY A 87 -18.37 13.06 -1.94
N GLU A 88 -18.60 12.20 -2.94
CA GLU A 88 -19.79 12.21 -3.80
C GLU A 88 -21.01 11.53 -3.15
N GLN A 89 -20.88 11.04 -1.91
CA GLN A 89 -21.92 10.33 -1.17
C GLN A 89 -22.38 9.02 -1.84
N LYS A 90 -21.50 8.39 -2.60
CA LYS A 90 -21.67 7.07 -3.25
C LYS A 90 -20.99 5.99 -2.41
N TYR A 91 -21.48 5.79 -1.20
CA TYR A 91 -20.80 4.96 -0.20
C TYR A 91 -20.73 3.49 -0.59
N ASP A 92 -21.79 2.94 -1.17
CA ASP A 92 -21.82 1.53 -1.59
C ASP A 92 -20.77 1.27 -2.68
N GLU A 93 -20.69 2.14 -3.70
CA GLU A 93 -19.64 2.07 -4.75
C GLU A 93 -18.23 2.20 -4.15
N SER A 94 -18.07 3.05 -3.13
CA SER A 94 -16.79 3.20 -2.43
C SER A 94 -16.37 1.93 -1.69
N LEU A 95 -17.33 1.20 -1.12
CA LEU A 95 -17.10 -0.04 -0.38
C LEU A 95 -16.80 -1.22 -1.33
N GLU A 96 -17.34 -1.21 -2.55
CA GLU A 96 -17.03 -2.23 -3.58
C GLU A 96 -15.54 -2.25 -3.95
N LEU A 97 -14.82 -1.13 -3.80
CA LEU A 97 -13.37 -1.05 -4.02
C LEU A 97 -12.54 -1.70 -2.91
N MET A 98 -13.18 -2.05 -1.78
CA MET A 98 -12.54 -2.69 -0.64
C MET A 98 -12.80 -4.19 -0.65
N THR A 99 -11.74 -4.99 -0.65
CA THR A 99 -11.85 -6.47 -0.66
C THR A 99 -11.31 -7.14 0.61
N GLY A 100 -10.60 -6.40 1.47
CA GLY A 100 -10.21 -6.88 2.81
C GLY A 100 -11.39 -6.96 3.79
N PHE A 101 -11.08 -7.14 5.07
CA PHE A 101 -11.92 -7.47 6.26
C PHE A 101 -13.22 -6.65 6.55
N ILE A 102 -13.84 -6.04 5.54
CA ILE A 102 -15.06 -5.22 5.66
C ILE A 102 -16.30 -5.97 5.19
N LYS A 103 -16.19 -7.14 4.53
CA LYS A 103 -17.38 -7.78 3.99
C LYS A 103 -18.30 -8.41 5.03
N GLU A 104 -17.81 -8.77 6.22
CA GLU A 104 -18.65 -9.46 7.21
C GLU A 104 -18.79 -8.74 8.57
N ASP A 105 -17.77 -8.04 9.10
CA ASP A 105 -17.81 -7.56 10.50
C ASP A 105 -17.91 -6.04 10.71
N ARG A 106 -17.68 -5.18 9.69
CA ARG A 106 -17.68 -3.70 9.86
C ARG A 106 -18.91 -2.97 9.31
N ALA A 107 -19.81 -3.67 8.64
CA ALA A 107 -21.04 -3.08 8.11
C ALA A 107 -22.02 -2.61 9.21
N GLU A 108 -21.87 -3.10 10.45
CA GLU A 108 -22.87 -2.88 11.51
C GLU A 108 -22.46 -1.86 12.60
N GLY A 109 -21.23 -1.35 12.65
CA GLY A 109 -20.80 -0.50 13.78
C GLY A 109 -19.70 0.52 13.49
N TYR A 110 -19.95 1.77 13.87
CA TYR A 110 -19.04 2.94 13.86
C TYR A 110 -18.50 3.43 12.51
N GLY A 111 -18.05 2.54 11.62
CA GLY A 111 -17.48 2.92 10.32
C GLY A 111 -18.50 3.61 9.41
N ARG A 112 -19.70 3.03 9.28
CA ARG A 112 -20.76 3.52 8.39
C ARG A 112 -21.14 4.98 8.64
N LYS A 113 -21.23 5.39 9.92
CA LYS A 113 -21.59 6.77 10.28
C LYS A 113 -20.50 7.76 9.82
N LEU A 114 -19.22 7.41 9.98
CA LEU A 114 -18.12 8.25 9.48
C LEU A 114 -18.10 8.33 7.95
N HIS A 115 -18.44 7.25 7.25
CA HIS A 115 -18.59 7.29 5.80
C HIS A 115 -19.72 8.25 5.39
N GLU A 116 -20.91 8.11 5.98
CA GLU A 116 -22.12 8.89 5.67
C GLU A 116 -22.02 10.39 5.99
N GLU A 117 -21.08 10.78 6.86
CA GLU A 117 -20.86 12.18 7.22
C GLU A 117 -19.99 12.96 6.22
N VAL A 118 -19.20 12.28 5.41
CA VAL A 118 -18.36 12.93 4.40
C VAL A 118 -19.25 13.42 3.25
N VAL A 119 -19.24 14.73 3.00
CA VAL A 119 -20.03 15.41 1.94
C VAL A 119 -19.16 16.12 0.90
N GLY A 120 -17.85 16.02 1.06
CA GLY A 120 -16.89 16.52 0.09
C GLY A 120 -15.52 15.92 0.35
N ALA A 121 -14.81 15.63 -0.73
CA ALA A 121 -13.44 15.16 -0.68
C ALA A 121 -12.60 15.90 -1.72
N LYS A 122 -11.46 16.43 -1.26
CA LYS A 122 -10.47 17.08 -2.12
C LYS A 122 -9.14 16.37 -1.98
N PHE A 123 -8.59 15.98 -3.12
CA PHE A 123 -7.24 15.44 -3.22
C PHE A 123 -6.22 16.54 -2.90
N LEU A 124 -5.28 16.25 -1.99
CA LEU A 124 -4.15 17.14 -1.71
C LEU A 124 -2.86 16.55 -2.27
N ARG A 125 -2.49 15.34 -1.82
CA ARG A 125 -1.30 14.64 -2.31
C ARG A 125 -1.30 13.16 -1.98
N MET A 126 -0.48 12.41 -2.70
CA MET A 126 -0.27 10.98 -2.49
C MET A 126 1.19 10.61 -2.76
N SER A 127 1.69 9.56 -2.09
CA SER A 127 3.01 9.01 -2.36
C SER A 127 3.05 7.51 -2.07
N ASP A 128 3.83 6.78 -2.85
CA ASP A 128 4.16 5.39 -2.54
C ASP A 128 5.12 5.32 -1.36
N ILE A 129 4.68 4.68 -0.29
CA ILE A 129 5.43 4.46 0.95
C ILE A 129 5.60 2.96 1.25
N THR A 130 5.43 2.09 0.25
CA THR A 130 5.45 0.63 0.41
C THR A 130 6.71 0.15 1.11
N SER A 131 7.87 0.71 0.77
CA SER A 131 9.17 0.33 1.35
C SER A 131 9.40 0.78 2.79
N ILE A 132 8.51 1.60 3.37
CA ILE A 132 8.64 2.15 4.73
C ILE A 132 7.45 1.82 5.62
N ALA A 133 6.36 1.31 5.03
CA ALA A 133 5.19 0.84 5.76
C ALA A 133 5.46 -0.54 6.38
N PRO A 134 4.87 -0.85 7.55
CA PRO A 134 4.91 -2.21 8.08
C PRO A 134 4.21 -3.17 7.11
N GLU A 135 4.71 -4.40 7.04
CA GLU A 135 4.01 -5.49 6.37
C GLU A 135 2.80 -5.90 7.20
N GLU A 136 1.65 -6.06 6.55
CA GLU A 136 0.37 -6.43 7.16
C GLU A 136 -0.04 -7.80 6.61
N SER A 137 -0.70 -8.64 7.42
CA SER A 137 -1.03 -10.02 7.03
C SER A 137 -1.99 -10.13 5.83
N GLU A 138 -2.78 -9.08 5.59
CA GLU A 138 -3.77 -8.97 4.51
C GLU A 138 -3.16 -8.98 3.10
N VAL A 139 -1.83 -8.99 3.00
CA VAL A 139 -1.06 -8.97 1.75
C VAL A 139 -0.49 -10.34 1.38
N GLU A 140 -0.67 -11.35 2.25
CA GLU A 140 -0.15 -12.70 2.02
C GLU A 140 -0.76 -13.31 0.75
N GLY A 141 0.10 -13.71 -0.19
CA GLY A 141 -0.31 -14.32 -1.46
C GLY A 141 -0.73 -13.32 -2.55
N ALA A 142 -0.58 -12.01 -2.32
CA ALA A 142 -0.73 -11.00 -3.37
C ALA A 142 0.36 -11.15 -4.45
N TYR A 143 -0.01 -10.91 -5.71
CA TYR A 143 0.94 -10.81 -6.83
C TYR A 143 1.75 -9.52 -6.75
N ASP A 144 1.08 -8.41 -6.43
CA ASP A 144 1.72 -7.11 -6.18
C ASP A 144 1.04 -6.43 -5.00
N TYR A 145 1.80 -5.60 -4.28
CA TYR A 145 1.38 -4.92 -3.06
C TYR A 145 1.96 -3.51 -3.00
N ARG A 146 1.09 -2.53 -2.70
CA ARG A 146 1.49 -1.14 -2.51
C ARG A 146 0.84 -0.53 -1.29
N VAL A 147 1.59 0.31 -0.59
CA VAL A 147 1.07 1.19 0.46
C VAL A 147 1.21 2.62 0.02
N LEU A 148 0.08 3.30 -0.10
CA LEU A 148 0.00 4.68 -0.53
C LEU A 148 -0.33 5.59 0.65
N TYR A 149 0.59 6.49 0.98
CA TYR A 149 0.26 7.64 1.80
C TYR A 149 -0.70 8.53 1.02
N THR A 150 -1.83 8.89 1.61
CA THR A 150 -2.83 9.76 0.99
C THR A 150 -3.21 10.88 1.95
N GLU A 151 -3.02 12.13 1.52
CA GLU A 151 -3.49 13.32 2.22
C GLU A 151 -4.70 13.93 1.51
N LEU A 152 -5.77 14.16 2.26
CA LEU A 152 -7.06 14.62 1.75
C LEU A 152 -7.60 15.74 2.63
N ASP A 153 -8.45 16.57 2.03
CA ASP A 153 -9.29 17.53 2.73
C ASP A 153 -10.76 17.08 2.63
N PHE A 154 -11.33 16.68 3.76
CA PHE A 154 -12.74 16.25 3.83
C PHE A 154 -13.61 17.36 4.39
N SER A 155 -14.80 17.48 3.81
CA SER A 155 -15.90 18.26 4.37
C SER A 155 -16.91 17.31 5.02
N LEU A 156 -17.28 17.61 6.27
CA LEU A 156 -18.28 16.84 7.02
C LEU A 156 -19.61 17.60 7.13
N ARG A 157 -20.71 16.89 7.34
CA ARG A 157 -22.01 17.49 7.70
C ARG A 157 -22.00 18.13 9.09
N GLY A 158 -21.18 17.57 9.99
CA GLY A 158 -20.96 18.10 11.34
C GLY A 158 -21.68 17.32 12.44
N GLU A 159 -22.21 16.12 12.17
CA GLU A 159 -22.84 15.28 13.20
C GLU A 159 -21.83 14.43 13.98
N ILE A 160 -20.59 14.30 13.47
CA ILE A 160 -19.47 13.70 14.19
C ILE A 160 -18.48 14.79 14.59
N ASP A 161 -18.10 14.75 15.85
CA ASP A 161 -17.00 15.57 16.38
C ASP A 161 -15.69 15.19 15.67
N PRO A 162 -14.95 16.14 15.07
CA PRO A 162 -13.65 15.88 14.45
C PRO A 162 -12.68 15.08 15.33
N GLU A 163 -12.71 15.23 16.66
CA GLU A 163 -11.86 14.45 17.59
C GLU A 163 -12.18 12.94 17.57
N ASN A 164 -13.40 12.58 17.17
CA ASN A 164 -13.86 11.20 17.00
C ASN A 164 -13.72 10.70 15.55
N THR A 165 -12.97 11.43 14.73
CA THR A 165 -12.64 11.04 13.36
C THR A 165 -11.14 10.93 13.16
N ASP A 166 -10.72 10.28 12.09
CA ASP A 166 -9.32 10.34 11.64
C ASP A 166 -8.93 11.74 11.08
N MET A 167 -9.87 12.71 11.05
CA MET A 167 -9.65 14.07 10.59
C MET A 167 -9.02 14.92 11.68
N ARG A 168 -7.94 15.63 11.34
CA ARG A 168 -7.39 16.71 12.17
C ARG A 168 -7.34 17.99 11.35
N ASN A 169 -8.09 19.01 11.78
CA ASN A 169 -8.15 20.32 11.12
C ASN A 169 -8.54 20.26 9.63
N GLY A 170 -9.53 19.42 9.27
CA GLY A 170 -9.96 19.22 7.88
C GLY A 170 -9.06 18.29 7.06
N LYS A 171 -7.84 18.00 7.55
CA LYS A 171 -6.90 17.09 6.88
C LYS A 171 -7.03 15.66 7.37
N ASN A 172 -6.90 14.73 6.43
CA ASN A 172 -6.84 13.30 6.70
C ASN A 172 -5.55 12.74 6.13
N HIS A 173 -4.94 11.81 6.86
CA HIS A 173 -3.71 11.15 6.45
C HIS A 173 -3.91 9.64 6.56
N TYR A 174 -4.02 8.98 5.41
CA TYR A 174 -4.26 7.54 5.33
C TYR A 174 -3.04 6.81 4.78
N ALA A 175 -2.80 5.62 5.30
CA ALA A 175 -2.06 4.58 4.61
C ALA A 175 -3.09 3.67 3.93
N VAL A 176 -3.10 3.68 2.60
CA VAL A 176 -4.01 2.85 1.79
C VAL A 176 -3.21 1.66 1.30
N HIS A 177 -3.59 0.46 1.75
CA HIS A 177 -2.94 -0.78 1.37
C HIS A 177 -3.73 -1.38 0.21
N LEU A 178 -3.05 -1.59 -0.91
CA LEU A 178 -3.63 -2.14 -2.12
C LEU A 178 -2.88 -3.38 -2.59
N ILE A 179 -3.61 -4.34 -3.13
CA ILE A 179 -3.02 -5.53 -3.75
C ILE A 179 -3.52 -5.72 -5.19
N GLN A 180 -2.73 -6.46 -5.96
CA GLN A 180 -3.19 -7.22 -7.12
C GLN A 180 -3.14 -8.70 -6.76
N GLU A 181 -4.21 -9.44 -7.04
CA GLU A 181 -4.27 -10.89 -6.78
C GLU A 181 -3.49 -11.70 -7.84
N LYS A 182 -3.34 -11.14 -9.04
CA LYS A 182 -2.61 -11.71 -10.17
C LYS A 182 -2.11 -10.61 -11.11
N GLU A 183 -1.19 -10.96 -11.99
CA GLU A 183 -0.72 -10.08 -13.06
C GLU A 183 -1.90 -9.49 -13.85
N GLU A 184 -1.84 -8.18 -14.11
CA GLU A 184 -2.85 -7.40 -14.84
C GLU A 184 -4.27 -7.40 -14.25
N SER A 185 -4.47 -7.85 -13.00
CA SER A 185 -5.76 -7.71 -12.32
C SER A 185 -6.01 -6.29 -11.80
N ASP A 186 -7.28 -5.95 -11.58
CA ASP A 186 -7.63 -4.68 -10.95
C ASP A 186 -7.03 -4.58 -9.54
N TRP A 187 -6.55 -3.38 -9.19
CA TRP A 187 -6.12 -3.07 -7.83
C TRP A 187 -7.31 -3.07 -6.88
N LYS A 188 -7.09 -3.60 -5.68
CA LYS A 188 -8.11 -3.68 -4.63
C LYS A 188 -7.57 -3.14 -3.32
N ILE A 189 -8.39 -2.41 -2.57
CA ILE A 189 -8.01 -1.91 -1.24
C ILE A 189 -8.27 -3.00 -0.21
N VAL A 190 -7.23 -3.40 0.53
CA VAL A 190 -7.35 -4.44 1.58
C VAL A 190 -7.38 -3.86 2.98
N LEU A 191 -6.74 -2.72 3.19
CA LEU A 191 -6.67 -2.07 4.50
C LEU A 191 -6.58 -0.54 4.35
N LEU A 192 -7.25 0.16 5.26
CA LEU A 192 -7.09 1.59 5.47
C LEU A 192 -6.58 1.80 6.90
N GLY A 193 -5.37 2.33 7.03
CA GLY A 193 -4.76 2.70 8.29
C GLY A 193 -4.61 4.22 8.42
N GLY A 194 -4.47 4.70 9.65
CA GLY A 194 -3.98 6.07 9.89
C GLY A 194 -2.48 6.17 9.56
N SER A 195 -2.02 7.33 9.12
CA SER A 195 -0.62 7.56 8.78
C SER A 195 -0.06 8.83 9.43
N PRO A 196 1.21 8.84 9.88
CA PRO A 196 1.89 10.09 10.24
C PRO A 196 1.88 11.08 9.06
N PRO A 197 1.85 12.39 9.31
CA PRO A 197 1.92 13.37 8.23
C PRO A 197 3.26 13.29 7.49
N LEU A 198 3.28 13.65 6.21
CA LEU A 198 4.53 13.98 5.52
C LEU A 198 5.20 15.17 6.20
N GLU A 199 6.53 15.14 6.26
CA GLU A 199 7.36 16.27 6.67
C GLU A 199 6.90 17.56 5.97
N GLN A 200 7.03 18.73 6.61
CA GLN A 200 6.55 19.99 6.04
C GLN A 200 7.42 20.52 4.92
#